data_AF-A0A5K1HVP1-F1
#
_entry.id   AF-A0A5K1HVP1-F1
#
_cell.length_a   1.000
_cell.length_b   1.000
_cell.length_c   1.000
_cell.angle_alpha   90.00
_cell.angle_beta   90.00
_cell.angle_gamma   90.00
#
_symmetry.space_group_name_H-M   'P 1'
#
loop_
_entity.id
_entity.type
_entity.pdbx_description
1 polymer ?
#
loop_
_entity_poly.entity_id
_entity_poly.type
_entity_poly.pdbx_seq_one_letter_code
_entity_poly.pdbx_strand_id
1 'polypeptide(L)' 'WVSVCRAYLVEARWHRARQTPRLEEYLSNIRAAMTGPISPPCLLLPLPKH' A
#
# COMPACT_ATOMS: atom_id res chain seq x y z
N TRP A 1 -5.93 -4.34 2.73
CA TRP A 1 -7.08 -3.41 2.71
C TRP A 1 -6.81 -2.10 3.44
N VAL A 2 -6.49 -2.08 4.73
CA VAL A 2 -6.23 -0.83 5.49
C VAL A 2 -5.09 0.02 4.88
N SER A 3 -4.02 -0.62 4.40
CA SER A 3 -2.88 0.04 3.71
C SER A 3 -3.34 0.80 2.46
N VAL A 4 -4.14 0.14 1.62
CA VAL A 4 -4.71 0.72 0.39
C VAL A 4 -5.62 1.91 0.71
N CYS A 5 -6.52 1.78 1.70
CA CYS A 5 -7.38 2.90 2.10
C CYS A 5 -6.59 4.11 2.59
N ARG A 6 -5.49 3.90 3.32
CA ARG A 6 -4.61 4.98 3.77
C ARG A 6 -3.92 5.68 2.60
N ALA A 7 -3.45 4.93 1.60
CA ALA A 7 -2.80 5.52 0.42
C ALA A 7 -3.76 6.42 -0.39
N TYR A 8 -5.02 6.00 -0.57
CA TYR A 8 -6.04 6.82 -1.22
C TYR A 8 -6.36 8.11 -0.44
N LEU A 9 -6.36 8.07 0.89
CA LEU A 9 -6.56 9.27 1.71
C LEU A 9 -5.42 10.27 1.57
N VAL A 10 -4.18 9.79 1.38
CA VAL A 10 -3.02 10.66 1.11
C VAL A 10 -3.18 11.33 -0.26
N GLU A 11 -3.58 10.59 -1.28
CA GLU A 11 -3.85 11.14 -2.62
C GLU A 11 -4.99 12.16 -2.61
N ALA A 12 -6.08 11.87 -1.88
CA ALA A 12 -7.19 12.80 -1.72
C ALA A 12 -6.78 14.11 -1.04
N ARG A 13 -5.82 14.06 -0.10
CA ARG A 13 -5.27 15.27 0.55
C ARG A 13 -4.44 16.09 -0.43
N TRP A 14 -3.57 15.46 -1.22
CA TRP A 14 -2.79 16.15 -2.25
C TRP A 14 -3.70 16.83 -3.27
N HIS A 15 -4.72 16.12 -3.75
CA HIS A 15 -5.71 16.67 -4.66
C HIS A 15 -6.45 17.87 -4.05
N ARG A 16 -6.94 17.76 -2.80
CA ARG A 16 -7.62 18.86 -2.11
C ARG A 16 -6.70 20.08 -1.90
N ALA A 17 -5.43 19.85 -1.62
CA ALA A 17 -4.44 20.91 -1.43
C ALA A 17 -3.93 21.51 -2.75
N ARG A 18 -4.33 20.98 -3.92
CA ARG A 18 -3.72 21.26 -5.24
C ARG A 18 -2.19 21.12 -5.20
N GLN A 19 -1.70 20.19 -4.40
CA GLN A 19 -0.29 19.91 -4.27
C GLN A 19 0.08 18.76 -5.22
N THR A 20 1.07 18.99 -6.07
CA THR A 20 1.67 17.92 -6.87
C THR A 20 2.85 17.34 -6.08
N PRO A 21 2.75 16.10 -5.56
CA PRO A 21 3.86 15.47 -4.86
C PRO A 21 5.01 15.20 -5.83
N ARG A 22 6.22 15.02 -5.30
CA ARG A 22 7.34 14.54 -6.12
C ARG A 22 7.11 13.07 -6.50
N LEU A 23 7.72 12.64 -7.60
CA LEU A 23 7.60 11.26 -8.08
C LEU A 23 7.98 10.25 -6.99
N GLU A 24 9.05 10.51 -6.25
CA GLU A 24 9.51 9.63 -5.15
C GLU A 24 8.47 9.51 -4.02
N GLU A 25 7.80 10.60 -3.66
CA GLU A 25 6.77 10.63 -2.61
C GLU A 25 5.52 9.84 -3.05
N TYR A 26 5.12 10.01 -4.30
CA TYR A 26 4.00 9.28 -4.88
C TYR A 26 4.27 7.76 -4.94
N LEU A 27 5.46 7.37 -5.42
CA LEU A 27 5.87 5.96 -5.47
C LEU A 27 5.99 5.35 -4.08
N SER A 28 6.47 6.11 -3.09
CA SER A 28 6.52 5.67 -1.69
C SER A 28 5.11 5.39 -1.13
N ASN A 29 4.13 6.25 -1.42
CA ASN A 29 2.73 6.05 -1.01
C ASN A 29 2.12 4.76 -1.61
N ILE A 30 2.34 4.51 -2.90
CA ILE A 30 1.87 3.29 -3.57
C ILE A 30 2.59 2.06 -3.01
N ARG A 31 3.89 2.15 -2.76
CA ARG A 31 4.66 1.05 -2.16
C ARG A 31 4.11 0.68 -0.79
N ALA A 32 3.76 1.66 0.05
CA ALA A 32 3.12 1.42 1.35
C ALA A 32 1.71 0.80 1.23
N ALA A 33 0.98 1.09 0.15
CA ALA A 33 -0.28 0.40 -0.16
C ALA A 33 -0.07 -1.08 -0.49
N MET A 34 0.98 -1.39 -1.26
CA MET A 34 1.30 -2.75 -1.73
C MET A 34 1.95 -3.62 -0.65
N THR A 35 2.74 -3.06 0.26
CA THR A 35 3.45 -3.83 1.30
C THR A 35 2.58 -4.25 2.49
N GLY A 36 1.33 -3.82 2.59
CA GLY A 36 0.36 -4.39 3.52
C GLY A 36 -0.75 -5.13 2.79
N PRO A 37 -1.24 -6.32 3.22
CA PRO A 37 -0.72 -7.38 4.06
C PRO A 37 -0.22 -8.54 3.17
N ILE A 38 0.75 -8.28 2.29
CA ILE A 38 1.44 -9.32 1.52
C ILE A 38 2.74 -9.73 2.26
N SER A 39 2.80 -9.56 3.58
CA SER A 39 3.60 -10.50 4.38
C SER A 39 2.69 -11.70 4.58
N PRO A 40 2.97 -12.85 3.97
CA PRO A 40 2.04 -13.95 3.99
C PRO A 40 2.19 -14.67 5.34
N PRO A 41 1.12 -14.83 6.15
CA PRO A 41 0.97 -16.10 6.84
C PRO A 41 0.72 -17.23 5.81
N CYS A 42 0.29 -16.89 4.58
CA CYS A 42 -0.10 -17.85 3.55
C CYS A 42 1.06 -18.57 2.83
N LEU A 43 2.29 -18.06 2.85
CA LEU A 43 3.50 -18.73 2.31
C LEU A 43 4.20 -19.57 3.39
N LEU A 44 3.75 -19.49 4.65
CA LEU A 44 4.26 -20.27 5.78
C LEU A 44 3.27 -21.36 6.24
N LEU A 45 2.09 -21.49 5.62
CA LEU A 45 1.26 -22.67 5.82
C LEU A 45 1.96 -23.86 5.14
N PRO A 46 2.39 -24.89 5.90
CA PRO A 46 2.98 -26.07 5.29
C PRO A 46 1.92 -26.72 4.41
N LEU A 47 2.24 -26.87 3.11
CA LEU A 47 1.41 -27.65 2.19
C LEU A 47 1.12 -29.03 2.83
N PRO A 48 -0.14 -29.51 2.81
CA PRO A 48 -0.44 -30.85 3.29
C PRO A 48 0.31 -31.83 2.40
N LYS A 49 1.21 -32.60 3.02
CA LYS A 49 1.87 -33.72 2.35
C LYS A 49 0.83 -34.79 2.12
N HIS A 50 0.40 -34.95 0.87
CA HIS A 50 -0.25 -36.16 0.38
C HIS A 50 0.81 -37.06 -0.26
#